data_AF-A0A962UZM0-F1
#
_entry.id   AF-A0A962UZM0-F1
#
_cell.length_a   1.000
_cell.length_b   1.000
_cell.length_c   1.000
_cell.angle_alpha   90.00
_cell.angle_beta   90.00
_cell.angle_gamma   90.00
#
_symmetry.space_group_name_H-M   'P 1'
#
loop_
_entity.id
_entity.type
_entity.pdbx_description
1 polymer ?
#
loop_
_entity_poly.entity_id
_entity_poly.type
_entity_poly.pdbx_seq_one_letter_code
_entity_poly.pdbx_strand_id
1 'polypeptide(L)'
;YAGVDGVAGLPPGISALAGDGSQGLGLRQRYSVTEIRNGRQRRNLGTGPMYVLPSNIGPRSMPDYEQLAEQGLFDLNNGGRIFAGQRDETFYIDLGATFDTFNFRAPPILDPLQDSNDQDNPFGNDMLSGFNVNSIAIEVPISELTTDPNAQIGVYASTSRRRIRTLLNDGSSRSIGSFVQVARMANPLVNELIIGLGQKDRWNASAPQNEQRFLDFYLNPRLASLLNLAFDTNFPTSGRTDLVAALLQYPGQNPNVCSSNNRCSDLLRLDLGIEPTQPEMQQRLGVLAGDMAGFPNGRRPNDDVTDIVLRVVAGGLLSPVPNLGDGVNFNIGA
;
A
#
# COMPACT_ATOMS: atom_id res chain seq x y z
N TYR A 1 -2.08 23.17 26.69
CA TYR A 1 -3.02 23.42 25.58
C TYR A 1 -2.21 23.47 24.29
N ALA A 2 -2.78 23.03 23.16
CA ALA A 2 -2.20 23.33 21.85
C ALA A 2 -2.15 24.85 21.67
N GLY A 3 -1.17 25.35 20.91
CA GLY A 3 -1.02 26.79 20.70
C GLY A 3 -2.19 27.39 19.93
N VAL A 4 -2.61 28.61 20.27
CA VAL A 4 -3.73 29.33 19.64
C VAL A 4 -3.35 30.79 19.53
N ASP A 5 -3.48 31.36 18.33
CA ASP A 5 -3.14 32.76 18.09
C ASP A 5 -4.07 33.73 18.82
N GLY A 6 -3.49 34.84 19.30
CA GLY A 6 -4.24 35.96 19.88
C GLY A 6 -4.79 35.74 21.29
N VAL A 7 -4.50 34.61 21.94
CA VAL A 7 -4.94 34.34 23.32
C VAL A 7 -3.80 34.58 24.30
N ALA A 8 -3.92 35.60 25.15
CA ALA A 8 -2.93 35.92 26.16
C ALA A 8 -2.68 34.72 27.10
N GLY A 9 -1.41 34.36 27.28
CA GLY A 9 -1.00 33.24 28.13
C GLY A 9 -1.01 31.86 27.45
N LEU A 10 -1.43 31.76 26.19
CA LEU A 10 -1.26 30.54 25.37
C LEU A 10 -0.10 30.71 24.39
N PRO A 11 0.59 29.60 24.02
CA PRO A 11 1.56 29.66 22.93
C PRO A 11 0.86 30.00 21.61
N PRO A 12 1.56 30.60 20.62
CA PRO A 12 0.99 30.86 19.30
C PRO A 12 0.62 29.57 18.57
N GLY A 13 -0.20 29.69 17.54
CA GLY A 13 -0.49 28.63 16.59
C GLY A 13 0.80 27.99 16.06
N ILE A 14 0.73 26.69 15.77
CA ILE A 14 1.89 25.91 15.32
C ILE A 14 2.08 26.16 13.84
N SER A 15 3.21 26.78 13.50
CA SER A 15 3.63 27.12 12.13
C SER A 15 5.00 26.56 11.77
N ALA A 16 5.71 25.93 12.72
CA ALA A 16 7.00 25.30 12.49
C ALA A 16 7.16 23.97 13.22
N LEU A 17 7.95 23.05 12.64
CA LEU A 17 8.27 21.75 13.26
C LEU A 17 9.30 21.88 14.41
N ALA A 18 10.14 22.92 14.37
CA ALA A 18 11.14 23.22 15.38
C ALA A 18 11.43 24.73 15.46
N GLY A 19 12.02 25.19 16.56
CA GLY A 19 12.35 26.60 16.76
C GLY A 19 11.11 27.48 17.02
N ASP A 20 11.18 28.73 16.59
CA ASP A 20 10.06 29.68 16.70
C ASP A 20 8.90 29.23 15.81
N GLY A 21 7.66 29.28 16.33
CA GLY A 21 6.48 28.73 15.67
C GLY A 21 6.16 27.28 16.07
N SER A 22 7.01 26.63 16.87
CA SER A 22 6.82 25.24 17.33
C SER A 22 6.44 25.11 18.81
N GLN A 23 6.21 26.22 19.51
CA GLN A 23 6.01 26.26 20.98
C GLN A 23 4.76 25.52 21.44
N GLY A 24 3.74 25.40 20.57
CA GLY A 24 2.51 24.65 20.84
C GLY A 24 2.65 23.12 20.79
N LEU A 25 3.80 22.58 20.32
CA LEU A 25 4.05 21.13 20.23
C LEU A 25 4.47 20.54 21.58
N GLY A 26 3.58 19.75 22.19
CA GLY A 26 3.86 19.06 23.46
C GLY A 26 4.81 17.87 23.34
N LEU A 27 4.92 17.27 22.15
CA LEU A 27 5.85 16.19 21.84
C LEU A 27 6.38 16.37 20.42
N ARG A 28 7.67 16.13 20.22
CA ARG A 28 8.30 16.05 18.89
C ARG A 28 8.95 14.69 18.73
N GLN A 29 8.49 13.92 17.76
CA GLN A 29 9.11 12.66 17.41
C GLN A 29 10.15 12.88 16.30
N ARG A 30 11.34 12.30 16.47
CA ARG A 30 12.43 12.35 15.49
C ARG A 30 12.69 10.97 14.89
N TYR A 31 13.26 10.96 13.70
CA TYR A 31 13.72 9.73 13.05
C TYR A 31 15.04 9.93 12.32
N SER A 32 15.67 8.82 11.94
CA SER A 32 16.87 8.77 11.10
C SER A 32 16.61 7.84 9.92
N VAL A 33 17.18 8.15 8.76
CA VAL A 33 17.10 7.31 7.56
C VAL A 33 18.45 6.70 7.28
N THR A 34 18.48 5.38 7.05
CA THR A 34 19.73 4.64 6.86
C THR A 34 19.55 3.62 5.75
N GLU A 35 20.51 3.59 4.83
CA GLU A 35 20.60 2.55 3.80
C GLU A 35 21.21 1.28 4.40
N ILE A 36 20.55 0.14 4.18
CA ILE A 36 21.07 -1.19 4.49
C ILE A 36 21.20 -1.97 3.17
N ARG A 37 22.39 -2.46 2.86
CA ARG A 37 22.66 -3.27 1.66
C ARG A 37 23.25 -4.61 2.08
N ASN A 38 22.68 -5.71 1.59
CA ASN A 38 23.09 -7.08 1.95
C ASN A 38 23.18 -7.31 3.47
N GLY A 39 22.21 -6.78 4.21
CA GLY A 39 22.13 -6.91 5.67
C GLY A 39 23.14 -6.07 6.46
N ARG A 40 23.91 -5.20 5.81
CA ARG A 40 24.89 -4.30 6.46
C ARG A 40 24.47 -2.85 6.28
N GLN A 41 24.52 -2.09 7.38
CA GLN A 41 24.37 -0.65 7.31
C GLN A 41 25.48 -0.08 6.42
N ARG A 42 25.08 0.60 5.34
CA ARG A 42 25.99 1.15 4.35
C ARG A 42 26.22 2.64 4.61
N ARG A 43 25.14 3.41 4.79
CA ARG A 43 25.20 4.87 4.86
C ARG A 43 24.05 5.48 5.67
N ASN A 44 24.33 6.52 6.45
CA ASN A 44 23.28 7.41 6.97
C ASN A 44 22.85 8.36 5.83
N LEU A 45 21.56 8.44 5.57
CA LEU A 45 21.00 9.27 4.50
C LEU A 45 20.47 10.62 5.00
N GLY A 46 20.34 10.82 6.32
CA GLY A 46 19.82 12.06 6.87
C GLY A 46 20.77 13.26 6.66
N THR A 47 20.18 14.41 6.37
CA THR A 47 20.85 15.71 6.21
C THR A 47 20.89 16.54 7.51
N GLY A 48 20.12 16.13 8.53
CA GLY A 48 20.01 16.81 9.82
C GLY A 48 18.96 16.17 10.72
N PRO A 49 18.50 16.88 11.77
CA PRO A 49 17.35 16.44 12.57
C PRO A 49 16.09 16.39 11.71
N MET A 50 15.50 15.21 11.59
CA MET A 50 14.23 14.99 10.89
C MET A 50 13.12 14.72 11.89
N TYR A 51 11.93 15.23 11.61
CA TYR A 51 10.77 15.19 12.51
C TYR A 51 9.59 14.52 11.84
N VAL A 52 8.88 13.68 12.59
CA VAL A 52 7.57 13.19 12.15
C VAL A 52 6.62 14.39 12.15
N LEU A 53 5.89 14.57 11.05
CA LEU A 53 4.89 15.62 10.94
C LEU A 53 3.82 15.44 12.03
N PRO A 54 3.51 16.48 12.83
CA PRO A 54 2.44 16.38 13.81
C PRO A 54 1.09 16.20 13.13
N SER A 55 0.17 15.46 13.76
CA SER A 55 -1.21 15.32 13.30
C SER A 55 -1.91 16.67 13.17
N ASN A 56 -2.76 16.83 12.15
CA ASN A 56 -3.60 18.03 12.01
C ASN A 56 -4.65 18.07 13.14
N ILE A 57 -4.41 18.93 14.13
CA ILE A 57 -5.36 19.13 15.26
C ILE A 57 -6.52 20.06 14.86
N GLY A 58 -6.35 20.85 13.80
CA GLY A 58 -7.36 21.76 13.27
C GLY A 58 -6.91 23.22 13.22
N PRO A 59 -7.68 24.07 12.52
CA PRO A 59 -7.25 25.38 12.04
C PRO A 59 -6.98 26.41 13.15
N ARG A 60 -7.44 26.19 14.38
CA ARG A 60 -7.09 27.09 15.50
C ARG A 60 -5.68 26.84 16.03
N SER A 61 -5.24 25.59 15.97
CA SER A 61 -3.94 25.16 16.49
C SER A 61 -2.86 25.12 15.42
N MET A 62 -3.28 24.85 14.17
CA MET A 62 -2.44 24.69 13.00
C MET A 62 -3.14 25.40 11.83
N PRO A 63 -3.13 26.75 11.79
CA PRO A 63 -3.91 27.53 10.83
C PRO A 63 -3.54 27.24 9.37
N ASP A 64 -2.24 27.03 9.11
CA ASP A 64 -1.71 26.75 7.76
C ASP A 64 -1.07 25.35 7.73
N TYR A 65 -1.87 24.31 7.99
CA TYR A 65 -1.35 22.94 8.12
C TYR A 65 -0.61 22.44 6.87
N GLU A 66 -1.05 22.79 5.66
CA GLU A 66 -0.36 22.35 4.44
C GLU A 66 1.03 22.97 4.30
N GLN A 67 1.19 24.24 4.67
CA GLN A 67 2.52 24.87 4.72
C GLN A 67 3.41 24.25 5.81
N LEU A 68 2.82 23.86 6.95
CA LEU A 68 3.54 23.10 7.98
C LEU A 68 3.94 21.69 7.48
N ALA A 69 3.06 21.06 6.70
CA ALA A 69 3.25 19.75 6.08
C ALA A 69 4.44 19.73 5.10
N GLU A 70 4.61 20.77 4.30
CA GLU A 70 5.74 20.93 3.37
C GLU A 70 7.09 20.91 4.11
N GLN A 71 7.17 21.47 5.32
CA GLN A 71 8.38 21.43 6.14
C GLN A 71 8.76 20.01 6.59
N GLY A 72 7.81 19.05 6.54
CA GLY A 72 8.02 17.64 6.86
C GLY A 72 8.63 16.83 5.72
N LEU A 73 8.89 17.45 4.57
CA LEU A 73 9.62 16.85 3.45
C LEU A 73 11.12 17.12 3.64
N PHE A 74 11.89 16.08 3.93
CA PHE A 74 13.33 16.21 4.14
C PHE A 74 14.11 15.64 2.96
N ASP A 75 15.10 16.38 2.49
CA ASP A 75 16.09 15.88 1.53
C ASP A 75 17.03 14.87 2.18
N LEU A 76 17.44 13.89 1.38
CA LEU A 76 18.38 12.84 1.74
C LEU A 76 19.72 13.03 1.02
N ASN A 77 20.81 12.59 1.64
CA ASN A 77 22.17 12.70 1.09
C ASN A 77 22.37 11.96 -0.25
N ASN A 78 21.43 11.11 -0.69
CA ASN A 78 21.47 10.42 -1.98
C ASN A 78 20.73 11.19 -3.08
N GLY A 79 20.14 12.36 -2.79
CA GLY A 79 19.30 13.09 -3.71
C GLY A 79 17.84 12.60 -3.75
N GLY A 80 17.46 11.71 -2.84
CA GLY A 80 16.05 11.36 -2.60
C GLY A 80 15.42 12.23 -1.52
N ARG A 81 14.17 11.93 -1.18
CA ARG A 81 13.38 12.64 -0.17
C ARG A 81 12.69 11.65 0.78
N ILE A 82 12.34 12.11 1.97
CA ILE A 82 11.61 11.34 2.98
C ILE A 82 10.50 12.16 3.60
N PHE A 83 9.36 11.52 3.81
CA PHE A 83 8.24 12.01 4.59
C PHE A 83 7.84 10.98 5.64
N ALA A 84 7.51 11.44 6.85
CA ALA A 84 6.86 10.61 7.87
C ALA A 84 5.78 11.43 8.59
N GLY A 85 4.53 10.98 8.56
CA GLY A 85 3.42 11.74 9.11
C GLY A 85 2.06 11.19 8.69
N GLN A 86 0.99 11.87 9.10
CA GLN A 86 -0.36 11.49 8.74
C GLN A 86 -0.76 12.03 7.37
N ARG A 87 -1.32 11.17 6.51
CA ARG A 87 -1.94 11.51 5.23
C ARG A 87 -3.20 10.68 5.02
N ASP A 88 -4.07 11.17 4.16
CA ASP A 88 -5.29 10.47 3.78
C ASP A 88 -4.95 9.06 3.26
N GLU A 89 -5.78 8.08 3.59
CA GLU A 89 -5.59 6.72 3.10
C GLU A 89 -5.94 6.66 1.60
N THR A 90 -4.99 6.19 0.81
CA THR A 90 -5.10 6.13 -0.65
C THR A 90 -5.76 4.84 -1.12
N PHE A 91 -5.89 3.83 -0.26
CA PHE A 91 -6.67 2.64 -0.55
C PHE A 91 -8.15 2.96 -0.28
N TYR A 92 -8.98 2.85 -1.31
CA TYR A 92 -10.42 3.07 -1.22
C TYR A 92 -11.16 1.79 -1.56
N ILE A 93 -12.18 1.49 -0.78
CA ILE A 93 -12.94 0.24 -0.86
C ILE A 93 -14.27 0.38 -0.10
N ASP A 94 -15.32 -0.25 -0.59
CA ASP A 94 -16.48 -0.59 0.23
C ASP A 94 -16.14 -1.78 1.14
N LEU A 95 -15.40 -1.48 2.21
CA LEU A 95 -14.80 -2.51 3.08
C LEU A 95 -15.86 -3.45 3.68
N GLY A 96 -16.97 -2.87 4.14
CA GLY A 96 -18.05 -3.59 4.80
C GLY A 96 -18.72 -4.56 3.84
N ALA A 97 -19.14 -4.08 2.67
CA ALA A 97 -19.81 -4.92 1.69
C ALA A 97 -18.86 -5.96 1.08
N THR A 98 -17.61 -5.58 0.77
CA THR A 98 -16.62 -6.50 0.19
C THR A 98 -16.35 -7.68 1.11
N PHE A 99 -16.16 -7.43 2.41
CA PHE A 99 -15.88 -8.48 3.39
C PHE A 99 -17.12 -9.12 4.01
N ASP A 100 -18.33 -8.57 3.80
CA ASP A 100 -19.62 -9.24 4.03
C ASP A 100 -20.04 -10.07 2.81
N THR A 101 -19.11 -10.86 2.26
CA THR A 101 -19.35 -11.74 1.11
C THR A 101 -19.99 -11.02 -0.09
N PHE A 102 -19.45 -9.84 -0.44
CA PHE A 102 -19.94 -9.01 -1.56
C PHE A 102 -21.40 -8.54 -1.42
N ASN A 103 -21.86 -8.30 -0.19
CA ASN A 103 -23.20 -7.78 0.09
C ASN A 103 -23.29 -6.27 -0.22
N PHE A 104 -23.12 -5.93 -1.49
CA PHE A 104 -23.15 -4.56 -2.00
C PHE A 104 -24.59 -4.02 -2.09
N ARG A 105 -24.71 -2.69 -2.08
CA ARG A 105 -26.00 -1.98 -2.18
C ARG A 105 -26.62 -2.06 -3.58
N ALA A 106 -25.83 -2.46 -4.57
CA ALA A 106 -26.23 -2.73 -5.94
C ALA A 106 -25.45 -3.96 -6.47
N PRO A 107 -25.86 -4.60 -7.58
CA PRO A 107 -25.03 -5.61 -8.23
C PRO A 107 -23.63 -5.05 -8.51
N PRO A 108 -22.54 -5.82 -8.29
CA PRO A 108 -21.17 -5.34 -8.46
C PRO A 108 -20.77 -5.33 -9.93
N ILE A 109 -21.62 -4.79 -10.80
CA ILE A 109 -21.39 -4.63 -12.23
C ILE A 109 -21.70 -3.18 -12.56
N LEU A 110 -20.66 -2.41 -12.86
CA LEU A 110 -20.78 -1.02 -13.26
C LEU A 110 -21.32 -0.96 -14.69
N ASP A 111 -22.25 -0.05 -14.96
CA ASP A 111 -22.59 0.30 -16.34
C ASP A 111 -21.40 1.04 -17.01
N PRO A 112 -21.37 1.16 -18.36
CA PRO A 112 -20.23 1.79 -19.03
C PRO A 112 -19.94 3.24 -18.61
N LEU A 113 -20.97 4.01 -18.21
CA LEU A 113 -20.77 5.39 -17.75
C LEU A 113 -20.17 5.40 -16.35
N GLN A 114 -20.71 4.58 -15.44
CA GLN A 114 -20.16 4.38 -14.11
C GLN A 114 -18.71 3.90 -14.18
N ASP A 115 -18.40 2.93 -15.05
CA ASP A 115 -17.06 2.36 -15.16
C ASP A 115 -16.02 3.36 -15.66
N SER A 116 -16.41 4.25 -16.57
CA SER A 116 -15.55 5.30 -17.13
C SER A 116 -15.38 6.54 -16.24
N ASN A 117 -16.10 6.61 -15.10
CA ASN A 117 -16.05 7.77 -14.21
C ASN A 117 -15.05 7.54 -13.06
N ASP A 118 -13.92 8.23 -13.15
CA ASP A 118 -12.83 8.20 -12.16
C ASP A 118 -12.95 9.35 -11.14
N GLN A 119 -14.13 9.95 -10.97
CA GLN A 119 -14.36 11.14 -10.14
C GLN A 119 -15.53 11.00 -9.16
N ASP A 120 -16.38 9.97 -9.30
CA ASP A 120 -17.55 9.77 -8.46
C ASP A 120 -17.71 8.30 -8.05
N ASN A 121 -18.25 8.08 -6.85
CA ASN A 121 -18.62 6.75 -6.35
C ASN A 121 -20.09 6.45 -6.71
N PRO A 122 -20.38 5.47 -7.59
CA PRO A 122 -21.73 5.25 -8.09
C PRO A 122 -22.72 4.70 -7.05
N PHE A 123 -22.28 3.80 -6.16
CA PHE A 123 -23.16 3.19 -5.14
C PHE A 123 -22.43 2.65 -3.90
N GLY A 124 -21.10 2.53 -3.97
CA GLY A 124 -20.27 2.05 -2.87
C GLY A 124 -20.02 3.14 -1.84
N ASN A 125 -19.76 2.72 -0.61
CA ASN A 125 -19.34 3.62 0.46
C ASN A 125 -17.85 3.42 0.74
N ASP A 126 -17.03 4.41 0.39
CA ASP A 126 -15.63 4.41 0.82
C ASP A 126 -15.55 4.51 2.35
N MET A 127 -15.22 3.39 3.00
CA MET A 127 -15.13 3.32 4.46
C MET A 127 -13.82 3.87 5.02
N LEU A 128 -12.86 4.21 4.16
CA LEU A 128 -11.57 4.79 4.52
C LEU A 128 -11.55 6.30 4.28
N SER A 129 -12.51 6.84 3.52
CA SER A 129 -12.68 8.27 3.31
C SER A 129 -12.69 9.07 4.62
N GLY A 130 -11.86 10.11 4.65
CA GLY A 130 -11.75 11.02 5.80
C GLY A 130 -10.90 10.48 6.96
N PHE A 131 -10.28 9.30 6.81
CA PHE A 131 -9.32 8.78 7.78
C PHE A 131 -7.88 8.99 7.31
N ASN A 132 -7.10 9.66 8.15
CA ASN A 132 -5.66 9.70 7.96
C ASN A 132 -4.99 8.45 8.53
N VAL A 133 -4.02 7.91 7.79
CA VAL A 133 -3.10 6.84 8.23
C VAL A 133 -1.71 7.39 8.48
N ASN A 134 -0.90 6.64 9.23
CA ASN A 134 0.51 6.99 9.43
C ASN A 134 1.33 6.50 8.23
N SER A 135 1.88 7.43 7.47
CA SER A 135 2.61 7.16 6.25
C SER A 135 4.10 7.41 6.41
N ILE A 136 4.89 6.53 5.77
CA ILE A 136 6.31 6.77 5.50
C ILE A 136 6.47 6.68 4.00
N ALA A 137 6.82 7.80 3.35
CA ALA A 137 7.05 7.86 1.91
C ALA A 137 8.52 8.17 1.65
N ILE A 138 9.18 7.31 0.88
CA ILE A 138 10.62 7.41 0.57
C ILE A 138 10.77 7.52 -0.93
N GLU A 139 11.40 8.58 -1.39
CA GLU A 139 11.86 8.71 -2.77
C GLU A 139 13.27 8.14 -2.86
N VAL A 140 13.42 7.10 -3.69
CA VAL A 140 14.70 6.41 -3.90
C VAL A 140 15.18 6.68 -5.33
N PRO A 141 16.32 7.36 -5.52
CA PRO A 141 16.89 7.57 -6.84
C PRO A 141 17.17 6.24 -7.56
N ILE A 142 16.73 6.12 -8.82
CA ILE A 142 16.92 4.90 -9.63
C ILE A 142 18.39 4.49 -9.70
N SER A 143 19.29 5.47 -9.77
CA SER A 143 20.75 5.27 -9.83
C SER A 143 21.34 4.58 -8.59
N GLU A 144 20.66 4.59 -7.44
CA GLU A 144 21.08 3.81 -6.25
C GLU A 144 20.71 2.32 -6.36
N LEU A 145 19.77 1.98 -7.24
CA LEU A 145 19.21 0.64 -7.41
C LEU A 145 19.80 -0.11 -8.62
N THR A 146 19.95 0.56 -9.76
CA THR A 146 20.37 -0.06 -11.02
C THR A 146 20.95 0.94 -12.01
N THR A 147 21.69 0.44 -13.00
CA THR A 147 22.10 1.18 -14.21
C THR A 147 21.35 0.74 -15.47
N ASP A 148 20.57 -0.34 -15.38
CA ASP A 148 19.74 -0.84 -16.48
C ASP A 148 18.42 -0.04 -16.52
N PRO A 149 18.16 0.74 -17.58
CA PRO A 149 16.94 1.53 -17.69
C PRO A 149 15.67 0.67 -17.82
N ASN A 150 15.79 -0.61 -18.16
CA ASN A 150 14.65 -1.53 -18.29
C ASN A 150 14.61 -2.55 -17.13
N ALA A 151 15.26 -2.24 -16.01
CA ALA A 151 15.28 -3.16 -14.88
C ALA A 151 13.88 -3.36 -14.30
N GLN A 152 13.60 -4.59 -13.87
CA GLN A 152 12.40 -4.93 -13.12
C GLN A 152 12.75 -5.07 -11.64
N ILE A 153 12.10 -4.26 -10.81
CA ILE A 153 12.38 -4.15 -9.38
C ILE A 153 11.24 -4.78 -8.60
N GLY A 154 11.58 -5.68 -7.68
CA GLY A 154 10.65 -6.25 -6.72
C GLY A 154 10.68 -5.54 -5.39
N VAL A 155 9.50 -5.15 -4.89
CA VAL A 155 9.36 -4.45 -3.62
C VAL A 155 8.32 -5.15 -2.74
N TYR A 156 8.64 -5.24 -1.45
CA TYR A 156 7.69 -5.58 -0.40
C TYR A 156 8.05 -4.86 0.88
N ALA A 157 7.05 -4.57 1.69
CA ALA A 157 7.21 -4.10 3.05
C ALA A 157 7.19 -5.28 4.02
N SER A 158 7.96 -5.19 5.10
CA SER A 158 7.91 -6.17 6.20
C SER A 158 7.85 -5.46 7.54
N THR A 159 7.04 -6.02 8.45
CA THR A 159 7.05 -5.63 9.86
C THR A 159 7.85 -6.67 10.63
N SER A 160 8.81 -6.20 11.42
CA SER A 160 9.64 -7.05 12.27
C SER A 160 9.49 -6.72 13.75
N ARG A 161 9.70 -7.74 14.59
CA ARG A 161 9.75 -7.63 16.05
C ARG A 161 11.01 -8.30 16.59
N ARG A 162 11.48 -7.91 17.78
CA ARG A 162 12.57 -8.61 18.46
C ARG A 162 12.10 -10.03 18.83
N ARG A 163 12.97 -11.03 18.63
CA ARG A 163 12.64 -12.45 18.78
C ARG A 163 12.12 -12.84 20.16
N ILE A 164 12.55 -12.15 21.22
CA ILE A 164 12.20 -12.49 22.61
C ILE A 164 11.58 -11.26 23.28
N ARG A 165 10.43 -11.45 23.92
CA ARG A 165 9.80 -10.47 24.82
C ARG A 165 9.69 -11.08 26.22
N THR A 166 10.30 -10.44 27.21
CA THR A 166 10.25 -10.84 28.62
C THR A 166 9.41 -9.82 29.39
N LEU A 167 8.37 -10.27 30.08
CA LEU A 167 7.64 -9.44 31.05
C LEU A 167 8.43 -9.35 32.35
N LEU A 168 8.53 -8.16 32.91
CA LEU A 168 9.22 -7.88 34.16
C LEU A 168 8.21 -7.78 35.32
N ASN A 169 8.70 -7.90 36.56
CA ASN A 169 7.85 -7.90 37.75
C ASN A 169 7.12 -6.56 38.01
N ASP A 170 7.56 -5.49 37.36
CA ASP A 170 6.96 -4.15 37.43
C ASP A 170 5.86 -3.93 36.38
N GLY A 171 5.48 -4.97 35.63
CA GLY A 171 4.50 -4.88 34.54
C GLY A 171 5.06 -4.34 33.23
N SER A 172 6.33 -3.93 33.19
CA SER A 172 6.99 -3.52 31.95
C SER A 172 7.45 -4.75 31.14
N SER A 173 7.91 -4.52 29.91
CA SER A 173 8.45 -5.59 29.06
C SER A 173 9.78 -5.20 28.43
N ARG A 174 10.68 -6.18 28.31
CA ARG A 174 11.96 -6.05 27.62
C ARG A 174 11.97 -6.90 26.36
N SER A 175 12.35 -6.30 25.25
CA SER A 175 12.46 -6.96 23.95
C SER A 175 13.94 -7.13 23.55
N ILE A 176 14.39 -8.37 23.30
CA ILE A 176 15.80 -8.69 22.99
C ILE A 176 15.95 -9.68 21.82
N GLY A 177 17.18 -9.85 21.33
CA GLY A 177 17.51 -10.78 20.24
C GLY A 177 17.42 -10.14 18.85
N SER A 178 17.59 -10.94 17.80
CA SER A 178 17.47 -10.48 16.41
C SER A 178 16.03 -10.07 16.07
N PHE A 179 15.87 -9.27 15.03
CA PHE A 179 14.56 -9.03 14.44
C PHE A 179 14.08 -10.27 13.69
N VAL A 180 12.78 -10.55 13.79
CA VAL A 180 12.06 -11.59 13.04
C VAL A 180 10.86 -10.94 12.36
N GLN A 181 10.62 -11.31 11.11
CA GLN A 181 9.45 -10.87 10.37
C GLN A 181 8.18 -11.47 10.99
N VAL A 182 7.16 -10.64 11.20
CA VAL A 182 5.86 -11.05 11.72
C VAL A 182 4.71 -10.69 10.78
N ALA A 183 4.95 -9.81 9.81
CA ALA A 183 4.03 -9.50 8.73
C ALA A 183 4.79 -9.02 7.50
N ARG A 184 4.16 -9.16 6.34
CA ARG A 184 4.65 -8.61 5.07
C ARG A 184 3.49 -8.13 4.21
N MET A 185 3.78 -7.26 3.26
CA MET A 185 2.83 -6.82 2.26
C MET A 185 3.57 -6.46 0.98
N ALA A 186 3.05 -6.91 -0.14
CA ALA A 186 3.46 -6.47 -1.47
C ALA A 186 2.21 -6.14 -2.26
N ASN A 187 1.63 -7.09 -2.98
CA ASN A 187 0.37 -6.88 -3.68
C ASN A 187 -0.77 -6.73 -2.65
N PRO A 188 -1.58 -5.65 -2.71
CA PRO A 188 -2.72 -5.50 -1.83
C PRO A 188 -3.71 -6.65 -2.03
N LEU A 189 -4.50 -6.94 -0.99
CA LEU A 189 -5.54 -7.97 -0.96
C LEU A 189 -5.06 -9.43 -1.10
N VAL A 190 -3.77 -9.71 -1.29
CA VAL A 190 -3.26 -11.09 -1.31
C VAL A 190 -3.46 -11.77 0.04
N ASN A 191 -3.01 -11.14 1.12
CA ASN A 191 -3.18 -11.69 2.47
C ASN A 191 -4.66 -11.73 2.88
N GLU A 192 -5.46 -10.79 2.41
CA GLU A 192 -6.85 -10.59 2.78
C GLU A 192 -7.76 -11.63 2.10
N LEU A 193 -7.63 -11.78 0.76
CA LEU A 193 -8.57 -12.48 -0.12
C LEU A 193 -8.01 -13.75 -0.77
N ILE A 194 -6.70 -13.86 -0.98
CA ILE A 194 -6.09 -15.05 -1.61
C ILE A 194 -5.67 -16.06 -0.54
N ILE A 195 -4.90 -15.62 0.46
CA ILE A 195 -4.36 -16.50 1.49
C ILE A 195 -5.45 -16.90 2.49
N GLY A 196 -5.62 -18.21 2.67
CA GLY A 196 -6.61 -18.75 3.60
C GLY A 196 -6.31 -18.38 5.06
N LEU A 197 -7.36 -18.12 5.83
CA LEU A 197 -7.30 -17.66 7.23
C LEU A 197 -6.31 -18.45 8.11
N GLY A 198 -6.35 -19.79 8.04
CA GLY A 198 -5.45 -20.65 8.84
C GLY A 198 -3.98 -20.66 8.41
N GLN A 199 -3.62 -19.96 7.33
CA GLN A 199 -2.23 -19.84 6.85
C GLN A 199 -1.70 -18.40 6.92
N LYS A 200 -2.53 -17.40 7.27
CA LYS A 200 -2.14 -15.98 7.25
C LYS A 200 -0.91 -15.71 8.13
N ASP A 201 -0.88 -16.19 9.37
CA ASP A 201 0.29 -16.02 10.25
C ASP A 201 1.57 -16.61 9.66
N ARG A 202 1.48 -17.80 9.07
CA ARG A 202 2.61 -18.47 8.43
C ARG A 202 3.08 -17.71 7.19
N TRP A 203 2.15 -17.22 6.38
CA TRP A 203 2.42 -16.44 5.19
C TRP A 203 3.09 -15.10 5.55
N ASN A 204 2.56 -14.42 6.57
CA ASN A 204 3.06 -13.17 7.12
C ASN A 204 4.48 -13.29 7.69
N ALA A 205 4.79 -14.41 8.34
CA ALA A 205 6.12 -14.69 8.88
C ALA A 205 7.11 -15.25 7.83
N SER A 206 6.66 -15.53 6.59
CA SER A 206 7.49 -16.10 5.53
C SER A 206 8.06 -15.03 4.60
N ALA A 207 9.28 -15.21 4.12
CA ALA A 207 9.86 -14.32 3.11
C ALA A 207 9.23 -14.58 1.72
N PRO A 208 9.01 -13.55 0.88
CA PRO A 208 8.29 -13.66 -0.40
C PRO A 208 8.75 -14.77 -1.33
N GLN A 209 10.06 -15.08 -1.35
CA GLN A 209 10.62 -16.14 -2.18
C GLN A 209 10.16 -17.57 -1.83
N ASN A 210 9.40 -17.74 -0.74
CA ASN A 210 8.84 -19.03 -0.32
C ASN A 210 7.38 -19.22 -0.77
N GLU A 211 6.90 -18.40 -1.72
CA GLU A 211 5.50 -18.38 -2.16
C GLU A 211 5.00 -19.72 -2.69
N GLN A 212 5.90 -20.57 -3.19
CA GLN A 212 5.58 -21.94 -3.64
C GLN A 212 4.77 -22.73 -2.59
N ARG A 213 4.97 -22.48 -1.29
CA ARG A 213 4.23 -23.16 -0.20
C ARG A 213 2.75 -22.79 -0.14
N PHE A 214 2.37 -21.69 -0.77
CA PHE A 214 1.02 -21.11 -0.78
C PHE A 214 0.40 -21.15 -2.18
N LEU A 215 1.08 -21.75 -3.16
CA LEU A 215 0.71 -21.72 -4.58
C LEU A 215 -0.74 -22.19 -4.85
N ASP A 216 -1.23 -23.14 -4.07
CA ASP A 216 -2.61 -23.63 -4.17
C ASP A 216 -3.66 -22.52 -4.03
N PHE A 217 -3.43 -21.53 -3.15
CA PHE A 217 -4.34 -20.40 -2.96
C PHE A 217 -4.45 -19.51 -4.21
N TYR A 218 -3.38 -19.42 -5.01
CA TYR A 218 -3.36 -18.66 -6.25
C TYR A 218 -3.97 -19.45 -7.40
N LEU A 219 -3.65 -20.75 -7.49
CA LEU A 219 -4.19 -21.62 -8.54
C LEU A 219 -5.68 -21.92 -8.36
N ASN A 220 -6.15 -21.97 -7.11
CA ASN A 220 -7.52 -22.31 -6.74
C ASN A 220 -8.14 -21.20 -5.84
N PRO A 221 -8.36 -19.99 -6.39
CA PRO A 221 -8.77 -18.83 -5.59
C PRO A 221 -10.21 -19.01 -5.07
N ARG A 222 -10.35 -18.96 -3.74
CA ARG A 222 -11.67 -19.04 -3.08
C ARG A 222 -12.57 -17.86 -3.42
N LEU A 223 -11.97 -16.69 -3.65
CA LEU A 223 -12.69 -15.48 -4.02
C LEU A 223 -13.51 -15.66 -5.30
N ALA A 224 -12.97 -16.33 -6.33
CA ALA A 224 -13.71 -16.66 -7.55
C ALA A 224 -14.90 -17.61 -7.27
N SER A 225 -14.72 -18.56 -6.36
CA SER A 225 -15.80 -19.48 -5.95
C SER A 225 -16.92 -18.74 -5.21
N LEU A 226 -16.56 -17.74 -4.38
CA LEU A 226 -17.53 -16.90 -3.67
C LEU A 226 -18.30 -15.99 -4.64
N LEU A 227 -17.64 -15.41 -5.65
CA LEU A 227 -18.32 -14.63 -6.70
C LEU A 227 -19.35 -15.48 -7.45
N ASN A 228 -18.96 -16.70 -7.87
CA ASN A 228 -19.87 -17.64 -8.53
C ASN A 228 -21.07 -17.98 -7.65
N LEU A 229 -20.85 -18.23 -6.36
CA LEU A 229 -21.91 -18.55 -5.42
C LEU A 229 -22.85 -17.36 -5.17
N ALA A 230 -22.29 -16.17 -4.97
CA ALA A 230 -23.06 -14.98 -4.60
C ALA A 230 -23.90 -14.43 -5.75
N PHE A 231 -23.43 -14.58 -6.99
CA PHE A 231 -24.02 -13.92 -8.17
C PHE A 231 -24.45 -14.88 -9.28
N ASP A 232 -24.46 -16.19 -9.03
CA ASP A 232 -24.82 -17.23 -10.02
C ASP A 232 -24.00 -17.11 -11.32
N THR A 233 -22.68 -16.94 -11.17
CA THR A 233 -21.73 -16.82 -12.30
C THR A 233 -20.86 -18.07 -12.46
N ASN A 234 -20.08 -18.12 -13.54
CA ASN A 234 -19.23 -19.27 -13.89
C ASN A 234 -17.77 -18.86 -14.16
N PHE A 235 -17.21 -17.99 -13.32
CA PHE A 235 -15.80 -17.61 -13.41
C PHE A 235 -14.87 -18.79 -13.10
N PRO A 236 -13.65 -18.83 -13.66
CA PRO A 236 -12.71 -19.92 -13.46
C PRO A 236 -12.17 -19.95 -12.02
N THR A 237 -12.35 -21.08 -11.34
CA THR A 237 -12.02 -21.26 -9.91
C THR A 237 -10.77 -22.12 -9.65
N SER A 238 -10.18 -22.72 -10.69
CA SER A 238 -9.05 -23.64 -10.56
C SER A 238 -8.08 -23.51 -11.73
N GLY A 239 -6.83 -23.91 -11.53
CA GLY A 239 -5.80 -23.86 -12.58
C GLY A 239 -5.45 -22.44 -13.00
N ARG A 240 -5.59 -21.46 -12.10
CA ARG A 240 -5.42 -20.02 -12.34
C ARG A 240 -3.95 -19.61 -12.45
N THR A 241 -3.30 -20.10 -13.50
CA THR A 241 -1.89 -19.80 -13.81
C THR A 241 -1.70 -18.36 -14.27
N ASP A 242 -2.77 -17.70 -14.74
CA ASP A 242 -2.83 -16.26 -14.98
C ASP A 242 -2.65 -15.45 -13.69
N LEU A 243 -3.24 -15.89 -12.56
CA LEU A 243 -3.01 -15.25 -11.26
C LEU A 243 -1.57 -15.46 -10.77
N VAL A 244 -1.00 -16.64 -11.02
CA VAL A 244 0.41 -16.92 -10.71
C VAL A 244 1.33 -16.02 -11.54
N ALA A 245 1.05 -15.86 -12.84
CA ALA A 245 1.78 -14.94 -13.70
C ALA A 245 1.71 -13.51 -13.18
N ALA A 246 0.50 -13.00 -12.96
CA ALA A 246 0.25 -11.62 -12.58
C ALA A 246 0.79 -11.28 -11.19
N LEU A 247 0.59 -12.13 -10.19
CA LEU A 247 0.92 -11.82 -8.80
C LEU A 247 2.29 -12.33 -8.37
N LEU A 248 2.82 -13.40 -8.96
CA LEU A 248 4.00 -14.09 -8.44
C LEU A 248 5.22 -14.13 -9.36
N GLN A 249 5.09 -13.76 -10.63
CA GLN A 249 6.15 -13.94 -11.62
C GLN A 249 6.51 -12.70 -12.43
N TYR A 250 7.80 -12.58 -12.73
CA TYR A 250 8.34 -11.57 -13.64
C TYR A 250 8.16 -12.02 -15.10
N PRO A 251 8.06 -11.07 -16.05
CA PRO A 251 8.13 -11.35 -17.48
C PRO A 251 9.25 -12.34 -17.85
N GLY A 252 8.92 -13.33 -18.68
CA GLY A 252 9.82 -14.39 -19.11
C GLY A 252 9.89 -15.63 -18.19
N GLN A 253 9.27 -15.58 -17.00
CA GLN A 253 9.12 -16.75 -16.15
C GLN A 253 7.96 -17.65 -16.61
N ASN A 254 8.04 -18.95 -16.31
CA ASN A 254 6.99 -19.91 -16.66
C ASN A 254 5.91 -19.98 -15.56
N PRO A 255 4.65 -19.56 -15.82
CA PRO A 255 3.59 -19.50 -14.81
C PRO A 255 3.17 -20.85 -14.23
N ASN A 256 3.51 -21.95 -14.89
CA ASN A 256 3.18 -23.30 -14.45
C ASN A 256 4.21 -23.92 -13.51
N VAL A 257 5.31 -23.21 -13.24
CA VAL A 257 6.44 -23.75 -12.46
C VAL A 257 6.79 -22.77 -11.35
N CYS A 258 6.87 -23.24 -10.11
CA CYS A 258 7.51 -22.50 -9.02
C CYS A 258 8.71 -23.33 -8.53
N SER A 259 9.92 -22.87 -8.82
CA SER A 259 11.16 -23.58 -8.46
C SER A 259 12.26 -22.59 -8.07
N SER A 260 13.44 -23.09 -7.67
CA SER A 260 14.58 -22.23 -7.37
C SER A 260 15.04 -21.38 -8.56
N ASN A 261 14.83 -21.88 -9.79
CA ASN A 261 15.24 -21.23 -11.04
C ASN A 261 14.07 -20.53 -11.75
N ASN A 262 12.85 -20.69 -11.26
CA ASN A 262 11.65 -20.00 -11.74
C ASN A 262 10.80 -19.61 -10.52
N ARG A 263 11.29 -18.61 -9.79
CA ARG A 263 10.94 -18.40 -8.39
C ARG A 263 9.69 -17.53 -8.28
N CYS A 264 8.61 -18.11 -7.76
CA CYS A 264 7.39 -17.40 -7.44
C CYS A 264 7.59 -16.57 -6.17
N SER A 265 7.29 -15.27 -6.24
CA SER A 265 7.42 -14.33 -5.13
C SER A 265 6.33 -13.27 -5.20
N ASP A 266 5.59 -13.08 -4.11
CA ASP A 266 4.67 -11.94 -3.97
C ASP A 266 5.47 -10.66 -3.71
N LEU A 267 5.67 -9.89 -4.77
CA LEU A 267 6.40 -8.63 -4.83
C LEU A 267 5.60 -7.68 -5.72
N LEU A 268 5.48 -6.41 -5.34
CA LEU A 268 5.09 -5.36 -6.28
C LEU A 268 6.23 -5.19 -7.27
N ARG A 269 5.92 -5.23 -8.56
CA ARG A 269 6.92 -5.20 -9.62
C ARG A 269 6.91 -3.83 -10.27
N LEU A 270 8.01 -3.12 -10.22
CA LEU A 270 8.19 -1.87 -10.95
C LEU A 270 9.09 -2.14 -12.15
N ASP A 271 8.56 -1.97 -13.36
CA ASP A 271 9.29 -1.99 -14.62
C ASP A 271 9.73 -0.57 -14.97
N LEU A 272 11.04 -0.33 -14.92
CA LEU A 272 11.61 0.99 -15.20
C LEU A 272 11.60 1.37 -16.69
N GLY A 273 11.31 0.41 -17.59
CA GLY A 273 11.14 0.69 -19.02
C GLY A 273 9.81 1.36 -19.34
N ILE A 274 8.92 1.52 -18.35
CA ILE A 274 7.62 2.17 -18.47
C ILE A 274 7.67 3.51 -17.74
N GLU A 275 7.47 4.60 -18.48
CA GLU A 275 7.44 5.95 -17.91
C GLU A 275 6.25 6.14 -16.96
N PRO A 276 6.41 6.84 -15.82
CA PRO A 276 5.31 7.13 -14.91
C PRO A 276 4.23 8.00 -15.57
N THR A 277 2.98 7.56 -15.49
CA THR A 277 1.81 8.37 -15.86
C THR A 277 1.59 9.48 -14.82
N GLN A 278 1.52 10.74 -15.26
CA GLN A 278 1.27 11.90 -14.40
C GLN A 278 -0.08 11.76 -13.68
N PRO A 279 -0.21 12.21 -12.41
CA PRO A 279 -1.39 12.01 -11.57
C PRO A 279 -2.73 12.30 -12.28
N GLU A 280 -2.81 13.42 -13.00
CA GLU A 280 -3.99 13.89 -13.73
C GLU A 280 -4.37 13.03 -14.96
N MET A 281 -3.46 12.17 -15.41
CA MET A 281 -3.64 11.25 -16.54
C MET A 281 -3.82 9.80 -16.11
N GLN A 282 -3.69 9.50 -14.81
CA GLN A 282 -3.78 8.14 -14.30
C GLN A 282 -5.21 7.61 -14.49
N GLN A 283 -5.31 6.40 -15.04
CA GLN A 283 -6.58 5.67 -15.09
C GLN A 283 -6.67 4.76 -13.86
N ARG A 284 -7.79 4.79 -13.13
CA ARG A 284 -7.91 4.03 -11.87
C ARG A 284 -7.72 2.52 -12.06
N LEU A 285 -8.11 1.98 -13.21
CA LEU A 285 -7.99 0.55 -13.54
C LEU A 285 -6.59 0.15 -14.06
N GLY A 286 -5.64 1.08 -14.11
CA GLY A 286 -4.24 0.83 -14.48
C GLY A 286 -4.10 0.06 -15.79
N VAL A 287 -3.40 -1.06 -15.74
CA VAL A 287 -3.11 -1.90 -16.93
C VAL A 287 -4.39 -2.36 -17.64
N LEU A 288 -5.50 -2.58 -16.91
CA LEU A 288 -6.77 -3.01 -17.51
C LEU A 288 -7.42 -1.92 -18.37
N ALA A 289 -7.09 -0.64 -18.12
CA ALA A 289 -7.51 0.51 -18.93
C ALA A 289 -6.43 0.94 -19.96
N GLY A 290 -5.35 0.18 -20.11
CA GLY A 290 -4.24 0.51 -21.02
C GLY A 290 -3.19 1.46 -20.43
N ASP A 291 -3.33 1.83 -19.16
CA ASP A 291 -2.34 2.63 -18.42
C ASP A 291 -1.28 1.71 -17.81
N MET A 292 -0.22 1.45 -18.59
CA MET A 292 0.81 0.47 -18.27
C MET A 292 1.67 0.84 -17.03
N ALA A 293 1.59 2.08 -16.54
CA ALA A 293 2.28 2.51 -15.32
C ALA A 293 1.45 2.27 -14.05
N GLY A 294 0.21 1.80 -14.17
CA GLY A 294 -0.65 1.45 -13.03
C GLY A 294 -0.46 0.02 -12.53
N PHE A 295 -1.12 -0.30 -11.42
CA PHE A 295 -1.11 -1.63 -10.81
C PHE A 295 -1.38 -2.75 -11.85
N PRO A 296 -0.58 -3.84 -11.87
CA PRO A 296 0.44 -4.23 -10.88
C PRO A 296 1.88 -3.74 -11.16
N ASN A 297 2.09 -2.78 -12.09
CA ASN A 297 3.39 -2.14 -12.30
C ASN A 297 3.71 -1.14 -11.16
N GLY A 298 4.01 -1.67 -9.98
CA GLY A 298 3.90 -0.94 -8.73
C GLY A 298 2.44 -0.79 -8.32
N ARG A 299 2.16 0.20 -7.48
CA ARG A 299 0.80 0.63 -7.14
C ARG A 299 0.82 2.12 -6.87
N ARG A 300 0.04 2.87 -7.63
CA ARG A 300 -0.13 4.31 -7.44
C ARG A 300 -1.26 4.55 -6.43
N PRO A 301 -1.28 5.72 -5.76
CA PRO A 301 -2.37 6.10 -4.88
C PRO A 301 -3.76 5.94 -5.51
N ASN A 302 -3.90 6.33 -6.78
CA ASN A 302 -5.20 6.37 -7.47
C ASN A 302 -5.60 5.02 -8.11
N ASP A 303 -4.79 3.98 -8.02
CA ASP A 303 -5.16 2.67 -8.57
C ASP A 303 -6.27 2.03 -7.74
N ASP A 304 -7.36 1.67 -8.41
CA ASP A 304 -8.53 0.97 -7.87
C ASP A 304 -8.22 -0.52 -7.76
N VAL A 305 -7.47 -0.87 -6.72
CA VAL A 305 -7.02 -2.25 -6.55
C VAL A 305 -8.19 -3.20 -6.31
N THR A 306 -9.31 -2.73 -5.74
CA THR A 306 -10.47 -3.58 -5.49
C THR A 306 -11.11 -4.02 -6.80
N ASP A 307 -11.42 -3.08 -7.69
CA ASP A 307 -12.02 -3.38 -9.00
C ASP A 307 -11.07 -4.20 -9.88
N ILE A 308 -9.78 -3.84 -9.91
CA ILE A 308 -8.77 -4.59 -10.66
C ILE A 308 -8.71 -6.04 -10.16
N VAL A 309 -8.64 -6.27 -8.84
CA VAL A 309 -8.57 -7.62 -8.26
C VAL A 309 -9.86 -8.40 -8.54
N LEU A 310 -11.04 -7.78 -8.44
CA LEU A 310 -12.31 -8.42 -8.76
C LEU A 310 -12.33 -8.92 -10.22
N ARG A 311 -11.92 -8.07 -11.17
CA ARG A 311 -11.87 -8.44 -12.60
C ARG A 311 -10.83 -9.50 -12.90
N VAL A 312 -9.62 -9.36 -12.34
CA VAL A 312 -8.53 -10.33 -12.53
C VAL A 312 -8.91 -11.68 -11.93
N VAL A 313 -9.47 -11.72 -10.72
CA VAL A 313 -9.95 -12.97 -10.10
C VAL A 313 -11.17 -13.55 -10.82
N ALA A 314 -12.01 -12.73 -11.45
CA ALA A 314 -13.08 -13.24 -12.32
C ALA A 314 -12.57 -13.82 -13.65
N GLY A 315 -11.27 -13.68 -13.96
CA GLY A 315 -10.66 -14.23 -15.17
C GLY A 315 -10.45 -13.21 -16.29
N GLY A 316 -10.40 -11.91 -15.98
CA GLY A 316 -10.18 -10.84 -16.95
C GLY A 316 -8.88 -10.96 -17.77
N LEU A 317 -7.90 -11.73 -17.28
CA LEU A 317 -6.66 -12.04 -18.00
C LEU A 317 -6.78 -13.23 -18.98
N LEU A 318 -7.89 -13.97 -18.91
CA LEU A 318 -8.17 -15.14 -19.75
C LEU A 318 -9.20 -14.83 -20.82
N SER A 319 -10.23 -14.07 -20.46
CA SER A 319 -11.33 -13.66 -21.33
C SER A 319 -11.98 -12.38 -20.81
N PRO A 320 -12.73 -11.64 -21.63
CA PRO A 320 -13.53 -10.51 -21.15
C PRO A 320 -14.47 -10.94 -20.00
N VAL A 321 -14.57 -10.08 -19.00
CA VAL A 321 -15.47 -10.23 -17.84
C VAL A 321 -16.35 -8.97 -17.75
N PRO A 322 -17.48 -9.00 -17.03
CA PRO A 322 -18.23 -7.78 -16.72
C PRO A 322 -17.35 -6.72 -16.05
N ASN A 323 -17.80 -5.46 -16.07
CA ASN A 323 -17.17 -4.35 -15.35
C ASN A 323 -17.38 -4.52 -13.84
N LEU A 324 -16.75 -5.54 -13.25
CA LEU A 324 -16.88 -5.85 -11.85
C LEU A 324 -16.26 -4.73 -11.02
N GLY A 325 -16.95 -4.35 -9.96
CA GLY A 325 -16.44 -3.39 -9.00
C GLY A 325 -17.31 -3.23 -7.76
N ASP A 326 -16.74 -2.60 -6.73
CA ASP A 326 -17.40 -2.38 -5.44
C ASP A 326 -18.24 -1.09 -5.40
N GLY A 327 -18.16 -0.29 -6.46
CA GLY A 327 -18.86 0.98 -6.60
C GLY A 327 -18.18 2.15 -5.89
N VAL A 328 -16.90 2.00 -5.53
CA VAL A 328 -16.01 3.05 -5.04
C VAL A 328 -14.90 3.27 -6.06
N ASN A 329 -15.11 4.18 -7.02
CA ASN A 329 -14.17 4.44 -8.10
C ASN A 329 -13.14 5.52 -7.76
N PHE A 330 -13.38 6.28 -6.70
CA PHE A 330 -12.61 7.48 -6.37
C PHE A 330 -12.48 7.63 -4.85
N ASN A 331 -11.26 7.93 -4.40
CA ASN A 331 -11.02 8.37 -3.03
C ASN A 331 -11.40 9.85 -2.89
N ILE A 332 -12.44 10.13 -2.13
CA ILE A 332 -12.96 11.48 -1.90
C ILE A 332 -11.92 12.39 -1.18
N GLY A 333 -10.93 11.82 -0.50
CA GLY A 333 -9.89 12.55 0.24
C GLY A 333 -8.57 12.78 -0.52
N ALA A 334 -8.41 12.21 -1.72
CA ALA A 334 -7.19 12.30 -2.55
C ALA A 334 -7.12 13.58 -3.40
#